data_AF-L8GWR0-F1
#
_entry.id   AF-L8GWR0-F1
#
_cell.length_a   1.000
_cell.length_b   1.000
_cell.length_c   1.000
_cell.angle_alpha   90.00
_cell.angle_beta   90.00
_cell.angle_gamma   90.00
#
_symmetry.space_group_name_H-M   'P 1'
#
loop_
_entity.id
_entity.type
_entity.pdbx_description
1 polymer ?
#
loop_
_entity_poly.entity_id
_entity_poly.type
_entity_poly.pdbx_seq_one_letter_code
_entity_poly.pdbx_strand_id
1 'polypeptide(L)'
;MHDAKTGMRPVSMHWDLKEELTKMWQKPISSLPVHGDLPRLCDRTTLEIKRTDFRDLPSEEEKKRGETSEWKSGGSVYGDRQELVGKRSSVYGGVTEGEDEIEEIYFDASTTWYVSVCMNVPNEAEKMRLASVWPPAEINGLVSLVLNSVRGTAMLYLYDQDAECMIVEKQDAAILVPTKDSMRYFAIPEEEGSVGFAFYSREDSAAFQKCLNDWKQEREEMVQKVGGSLPSRPSTAGKDDGINGRSARMHLFETLSSLVCRIAEALEPRETALQVKNSFDFYKKNGTAETMDMGMIMQAILKNGVGPRTESILKAIHQGVILTTAFEIKHKVTKSILTKDVRTKDGWRVHVHLAPNGAVVTHTRREMSIGARGPEPENEFVFEWRLSMFFNAALTELEAVKLRLTDLQFGPQTTAENKQKLNQTFFNGQLHVY
;
A
#
# COMPACT_ATOMS: atom_id res chain seq x y z
N MET A 1 14.50 58.09 29.68
CA MET A 1 13.69 57.25 28.77
C MET A 1 14.45 55.96 28.54
N HIS A 2 14.15 54.94 29.34
CA HIS A 2 14.79 53.62 29.26
C HIS A 2 13.85 52.67 28.52
N ASP A 3 14.20 52.35 27.27
CA ASP A 3 13.63 51.20 26.57
C ASP A 3 14.26 49.93 27.13
N ALA A 4 13.47 49.18 27.90
CA ALA A 4 13.82 47.87 28.39
C ALA A 4 13.83 46.87 27.23
N LYS A 5 15.04 46.55 26.74
CA LYS A 5 15.31 45.40 25.88
C LYS A 5 14.90 44.12 26.61
N THR A 6 13.70 43.60 26.32
CA THR A 6 13.29 42.25 26.70
C THR A 6 14.11 41.25 25.90
N GLY A 7 15.22 40.81 26.50
CA GLY A 7 16.08 39.75 25.98
C GLY A 7 15.41 38.37 26.05
N MET A 8 14.36 38.15 25.26
CA MET A 8 13.92 36.79 24.96
C MET A 8 14.98 36.18 24.05
N ARG A 9 15.85 35.35 24.64
CA ARG A 9 16.72 34.47 23.85
C ARG A 9 15.81 33.56 23.02
N PRO A 10 16.06 33.40 21.71
CA PRO A 10 15.34 32.41 20.92
C PRO A 10 15.59 31.04 21.56
N VAL A 11 14.53 30.46 22.13
CA VAL A 11 14.55 29.07 22.57
C VAL A 11 14.62 28.25 21.29
N SER A 12 15.79 27.69 20.97
CA SER A 12 15.85 26.70 19.90
C SER A 12 15.15 25.44 20.40
N MET A 13 13.86 25.31 20.10
CA MET A 13 13.18 24.04 20.24
C MET A 13 13.85 23.05 19.28
N HIS A 14 14.63 22.13 19.83
CA HIS A 14 15.09 20.96 19.09
C HIS A 14 13.87 20.10 18.81
N TRP A 15 13.36 20.16 17.57
CA TRP A 15 12.21 19.40 17.14
C TRP A 15 12.68 18.12 16.44
N ASP A 16 12.34 16.97 17.04
CA ASP A 16 12.64 15.64 16.53
C ASP A 16 11.33 14.92 16.20
N LEU A 17 11.15 14.58 14.91
CA LEU A 17 9.90 14.00 14.42
C LEU A 17 9.61 12.64 15.07
N LYS A 18 10.64 11.79 15.25
CA LYS A 18 10.49 10.49 15.89
C LYS A 18 10.08 10.65 17.35
N GLU A 19 10.74 11.54 18.09
CA GLU A 19 10.42 11.79 19.50
C GLU A 19 8.96 12.26 19.67
N GLU A 20 8.50 13.20 18.85
CA GLU A 20 7.12 13.71 18.91
C GLU A 20 6.08 12.66 18.52
N LEU A 21 6.37 11.83 17.52
CA LEU A 21 5.50 10.71 17.14
C LEU A 21 5.49 9.61 18.21
N THR A 22 6.63 9.30 18.83
CA THR A 22 6.71 8.36 19.96
C THR A 22 5.90 8.86 21.15
N LYS A 23 6.04 10.14 21.54
CA LYS A 23 5.24 10.75 22.61
C LYS A 23 3.74 10.68 22.32
N MET A 24 3.35 10.90 21.06
CA MET A 24 1.95 10.80 20.65
C MET A 24 1.45 9.36 20.73
N TRP A 25 2.22 8.42 20.20
CA TRP A 25 1.88 7.00 20.14
C TRP A 25 1.82 6.34 21.53
N GLN A 26 2.63 6.79 22.49
CA GLN A 26 2.59 6.32 23.88
C GLN A 26 1.33 6.75 24.65
N LYS A 27 0.56 7.74 24.15
CA LYS A 27 -0.67 8.18 24.81
C LYS A 27 -1.72 7.05 24.81
N PRO A 28 -2.60 6.98 25.82
CA PRO A 28 -3.74 6.06 25.79
C PRO A 28 -4.62 6.31 24.56
N ILE A 29 -5.13 5.26 23.90
CA ILE A 29 -5.93 5.44 22.67
C ILE A 29 -7.18 6.29 22.90
N SER A 30 -7.73 6.26 24.11
CA SER A 30 -8.88 7.06 24.54
C SER A 30 -8.63 8.57 24.53
N SER A 31 -7.36 8.99 24.60
CA SER A 31 -6.95 10.40 24.51
C SER A 31 -6.64 10.87 23.09
N LEU A 32 -6.65 9.95 22.13
CA LEU A 32 -6.37 10.22 20.72
C LEU A 32 -7.69 10.26 19.93
N PRO A 33 -7.76 11.03 18.83
CA PRO A 33 -8.97 11.14 18.00
C PRO A 33 -9.20 9.92 17.09
N VAL A 34 -8.59 8.76 17.39
CA VAL A 34 -8.67 7.54 16.57
C VAL A 34 -10.12 7.14 16.29
N HIS A 35 -11.00 7.23 17.28
CA HIS A 35 -12.42 6.89 17.10
C HIS A 35 -13.12 7.76 16.04
N GLY A 36 -12.78 9.05 15.94
CA GLY A 36 -13.37 9.96 14.96
C GLY A 36 -12.67 9.93 13.60
N ASP A 37 -11.36 9.69 13.59
CA ASP A 37 -10.55 9.69 12.38
C ASP A 37 -10.60 8.36 11.63
N LEU A 38 -10.56 7.22 12.34
CA LEU A 38 -10.49 5.91 11.72
C LEU A 38 -11.68 5.61 10.77
N PRO A 39 -12.95 5.94 11.11
CA PRO A 39 -14.06 5.81 10.16
C PRO A 39 -13.91 6.67 8.90
N ARG A 40 -13.14 7.76 8.94
CA ARG A 40 -12.89 8.63 7.76
C ARG A 40 -11.71 8.16 6.91
N LEU A 41 -10.91 7.25 7.47
CA LEU A 41 -9.66 6.77 6.87
C LEU A 41 -9.74 5.31 6.46
N CYS A 42 -10.74 4.55 6.92
CA CYS A 42 -10.81 3.12 6.65
C CYS A 42 -10.90 2.80 5.15
N ASP A 43 -11.60 3.61 4.36
CA ASP A 43 -11.67 3.50 2.89
C ASP A 43 -10.35 3.90 2.19
N ARG A 44 -9.46 4.56 2.91
CA ARG A 44 -8.12 4.99 2.46
C ARG A 44 -7.01 4.15 3.08
N THR A 45 -7.35 3.14 3.87
CA THR A 45 -6.40 2.31 4.60
C THR A 45 -6.33 0.94 3.95
N THR A 46 -5.14 0.59 3.47
CA THR A 46 -4.85 -0.74 2.92
C THR A 46 -4.08 -1.56 3.96
N LEU A 47 -4.37 -2.86 4.02
CA LEU A 47 -3.78 -3.79 4.98
C LEU A 47 -3.14 -4.97 4.25
N GLU A 48 -1.84 -5.11 4.40
CA GLU A 48 -1.04 -6.25 3.95
C GLU A 48 -0.59 -7.06 5.16
N ILE A 49 -0.80 -8.39 5.10
CA ILE A 49 -0.41 -9.31 6.17
C ILE A 49 0.53 -10.34 5.57
N LYS A 50 1.83 -10.21 5.85
CA LYS A 50 2.83 -11.20 5.47
C LYS A 50 2.82 -12.31 6.52
N ARG A 51 2.15 -13.42 6.20
CA ARG A 51 2.25 -14.64 7.01
C ARG A 51 3.65 -15.20 6.79
N THR A 52 4.40 -15.45 7.86
CA THR A 52 5.52 -16.39 7.78
C THR A 52 4.93 -17.71 7.33
N ASP A 53 5.29 -18.17 6.14
CA ASP A 53 5.15 -19.57 5.84
C ASP A 53 5.99 -20.31 6.89
N PHE A 54 5.36 -21.13 7.71
CA PHE A 54 6.05 -21.94 8.73
C PHE A 54 7.15 -22.83 8.15
N ARG A 55 7.23 -22.93 6.82
CA ARG A 55 8.25 -23.64 6.04
C ARG A 55 9.59 -22.89 5.94
N ASP A 56 9.59 -21.57 6.15
CA ASP A 56 10.79 -20.72 6.02
C ASP A 56 11.45 -20.41 7.36
N LEU A 57 10.87 -20.86 8.47
CA LEU A 57 11.53 -20.80 9.76
C LEU A 57 12.52 -21.96 9.86
N PRO A 58 13.82 -21.71 10.07
CA PRO A 58 14.77 -22.78 10.33
C PRO A 58 14.29 -23.56 11.55
N SER A 59 14.23 -24.88 11.39
CA SER A 59 13.86 -25.81 12.45
C SER A 59 14.71 -25.56 13.70
N GLU A 60 14.18 -25.90 14.89
CA GLU A 60 14.96 -25.84 16.13
C GLU A 60 16.25 -26.67 16.06
N GLU A 61 16.31 -27.67 15.18
CA GLU A 61 17.53 -28.42 14.87
C GLU A 61 18.53 -27.62 14.01
N GLU A 62 18.08 -26.82 13.06
CA GLU A 62 18.92 -25.92 12.25
C GLU A 62 19.48 -24.76 13.07
N LYS A 63 18.70 -24.22 14.03
CA LYS A 63 19.21 -23.22 14.99
C LYS A 63 20.32 -23.78 15.87
N LYS A 64 20.17 -25.03 16.36
CA LYS A 64 21.20 -25.71 17.16
C LYS A 64 22.45 -26.09 16.35
N ARG A 65 22.31 -26.35 15.05
CA ARG A 65 23.45 -26.59 14.15
C ARG A 65 24.24 -25.32 13.83
N GLY A 66 23.58 -24.16 13.79
CA GLY A 66 24.23 -22.86 13.55
C GLY A 66 25.17 -22.39 14.67
N GLU A 67 24.94 -22.84 15.91
CA GLU A 67 25.77 -22.47 17.07
C GLU A 67 27.01 -23.37 17.24
N THR A 68 27.12 -24.48 16.51
CA THR A 68 28.19 -25.48 16.72
C THR A 68 29.14 -25.73 15.54
N SER A 69 28.99 -25.03 14.41
CA SER A 69 29.88 -25.25 13.26
C SER A 69 30.84 -24.08 12.99
N GLU A 70 32.08 -24.22 13.48
CA GLU A 70 33.26 -23.67 12.81
C GLU A 70 33.24 -24.11 11.34
N TRP A 71 33.23 -23.14 10.44
CA TRP A 71 33.20 -23.38 9.00
C TRP A 71 34.47 -24.12 8.53
N LYS A 72 34.34 -25.41 8.25
CA LYS A 72 35.15 -26.09 7.23
C LYS A 72 34.33 -26.19 5.96
N SER A 73 34.88 -25.59 4.90
CA SER A 73 34.39 -25.59 3.54
C SER A 73 34.24 -27.01 2.95
N GLY A 74 33.12 -27.26 2.28
CA GLY A 74 33.03 -28.24 1.19
C GLY A 74 31.86 -29.22 1.32
N GLY A 75 30.94 -29.18 0.33
CA GLY A 75 30.04 -30.30 0.07
C GLY A 75 28.62 -29.89 -0.31
N SER A 76 28.37 -29.78 -1.61
CA SER A 76 27.05 -29.71 -2.22
C SER A 76 26.27 -31.02 -2.00
N VAL A 77 25.04 -30.93 -1.48
CA VAL A 77 24.03 -31.99 -1.57
C VAL A 77 22.65 -31.34 -1.70
N TYR A 78 22.07 -31.37 -2.90
CA TYR A 78 20.65 -31.15 -3.13
C TYR A 78 19.95 -32.51 -3.13
N GLY A 79 18.91 -32.65 -2.30
CA GLY A 79 18.04 -33.82 -2.24
C GLY A 79 16.61 -33.45 -2.66
N ASP A 80 16.02 -34.30 -3.48
CA ASP A 80 14.68 -34.23 -4.07
C ASP A 80 13.55 -34.00 -3.05
N ARG A 81 12.52 -33.24 -3.45
CA ARG A 81 11.25 -33.16 -2.72
C ARG A 81 10.06 -33.14 -3.68
N GLN A 82 9.24 -34.19 -3.58
CA GLN A 82 8.00 -34.42 -4.32
C GLN A 82 6.81 -33.56 -3.84
N GLU A 83 5.86 -33.40 -4.77
CA GLU A 83 4.57 -32.71 -4.70
C GLU A 83 3.67 -33.09 -3.52
N LEU A 84 2.86 -32.12 -3.05
CA LEU A 84 1.54 -32.38 -2.44
C LEU A 84 0.62 -31.16 -2.61
N VAL A 85 -0.46 -31.39 -3.36
CA VAL A 85 -1.54 -30.45 -3.73
C VAL A 85 -2.54 -30.28 -2.58
N GLY A 86 -2.90 -29.03 -2.24
CA GLY A 86 -3.86 -28.69 -1.18
C GLY A 86 -5.08 -27.91 -1.69
N LYS A 87 -6.27 -28.41 -1.37
CA LYS A 87 -7.62 -27.94 -1.76
C LYS A 87 -7.95 -26.51 -1.31
N ARG A 88 -8.70 -25.76 -2.14
CA ARG A 88 -9.43 -24.53 -1.76
C ARG A 88 -10.95 -24.75 -1.81
N SER A 89 -11.64 -24.11 -0.87
CA SER A 89 -13.09 -24.11 -0.69
C SER A 89 -13.73 -22.98 -1.49
N SER A 90 -14.73 -23.27 -2.33
CA SER A 90 -15.52 -22.26 -3.04
C SER A 90 -16.78 -21.90 -2.24
N VAL A 91 -17.10 -20.61 -2.17
CA VAL A 91 -18.41 -20.10 -1.73
C VAL A 91 -18.89 -19.15 -2.83
N TYR A 92 -19.92 -19.55 -3.57
CA TYR A 92 -20.57 -18.72 -4.58
C TYR A 92 -21.73 -17.95 -3.93
N GLY A 93 -21.69 -16.62 -3.99
CA GLY A 93 -22.81 -15.73 -3.73
C GLY A 93 -23.30 -15.12 -5.04
N GLY A 94 -24.62 -15.14 -5.28
CA GLY A 94 -25.24 -14.69 -6.53
C GLY A 94 -25.18 -13.18 -6.76
N VAL A 95 -25.10 -12.81 -8.05
CA VAL A 95 -25.03 -11.43 -8.55
C VAL A 95 -26.43 -10.82 -8.60
N THR A 96 -26.61 -9.66 -7.99
CA THR A 96 -27.75 -8.75 -8.24
C THR A 96 -27.26 -7.53 -8.98
N GLU A 97 -27.82 -7.27 -10.16
CA GLU A 97 -27.47 -6.13 -11.02
C GLU A 97 -28.08 -4.82 -10.50
N GLY A 98 -27.24 -3.77 -10.45
CA GLY A 98 -27.68 -2.38 -10.32
C GLY A 98 -26.94 -1.59 -9.27
N GLU A 99 -25.62 -1.39 -9.41
CA GLU A 99 -24.87 -0.41 -8.61
C GLU A 99 -23.87 0.37 -9.48
N ASP A 100 -23.88 1.69 -9.31
CA ASP A 100 -22.82 2.58 -9.77
C ASP A 100 -21.55 2.28 -8.95
N GLU A 101 -20.64 1.49 -9.50
CA GLU A 101 -19.47 0.97 -8.79
C GLU A 101 -18.42 2.03 -8.49
N ILE A 102 -18.32 2.37 -7.21
CA ILE A 102 -17.10 2.86 -6.57
C ILE A 102 -16.08 1.70 -6.63
N GLU A 103 -15.03 1.82 -7.44
CA GLU A 103 -14.00 0.78 -7.60
C GLU A 103 -13.12 0.62 -6.33
N GLU A 104 -13.61 -0.11 -5.33
CA GLU A 104 -12.76 -0.76 -4.34
C GLU A 104 -12.15 -2.00 -4.96
N ILE A 105 -10.82 -1.98 -5.12
CA ILE A 105 -10.10 -3.13 -5.69
C ILE A 105 -9.83 -4.13 -4.57
N TYR A 106 -10.75 -5.07 -4.41
CA TYR A 106 -10.50 -6.27 -3.60
C TYR A 106 -9.47 -7.14 -4.31
N PHE A 107 -8.36 -7.45 -3.65
CA PHE A 107 -7.35 -8.37 -4.15
C PHE A 107 -7.31 -9.61 -3.27
N ASP A 108 -7.45 -10.79 -3.87
CA ASP A 108 -7.58 -12.06 -3.14
C ASP A 108 -6.24 -12.71 -2.83
N ALA A 109 -5.24 -12.43 -3.68
CA ALA A 109 -3.87 -12.88 -3.51
C ALA A 109 -2.91 -11.96 -4.28
N SER A 110 -1.72 -11.75 -3.71
CA SER A 110 -0.57 -11.18 -4.40
C SER A 110 0.61 -12.12 -4.23
N THR A 111 1.33 -12.37 -5.32
CA THR A 111 2.60 -13.09 -5.28
C THR A 111 3.67 -12.22 -5.91
N THR A 112 4.86 -12.19 -5.30
CA THR A 112 5.96 -11.30 -5.69
C THR A 112 7.23 -12.11 -5.91
N TRP A 113 7.99 -11.76 -6.95
CA TRP A 113 9.24 -12.41 -7.32
C TRP A 113 10.35 -11.40 -7.61
N TYR A 114 11.59 -11.81 -7.38
CA TYR A 114 12.77 -11.05 -7.79
C TYR A 114 13.08 -11.27 -9.26
N VAL A 115 13.35 -10.17 -9.97
CA VAL A 115 13.61 -10.16 -11.41
C VAL A 115 14.74 -9.18 -11.75
N SER A 116 15.34 -9.34 -12.91
CA SER A 116 16.17 -8.34 -13.55
C SER A 116 15.35 -7.61 -14.63
N VAL A 117 15.36 -6.28 -14.65
CA VAL A 117 14.53 -5.47 -15.54
C VAL A 117 15.39 -4.88 -16.67
N CYS A 118 14.85 -4.97 -17.89
CA CYS A 118 15.40 -4.42 -19.13
C CYS A 118 14.51 -3.27 -19.59
N MET A 119 15.06 -2.05 -19.62
CA MET A 119 14.36 -0.89 -20.19
C MET A 119 14.55 -0.84 -21.71
N ASN A 120 13.64 -0.19 -22.44
CA ASN A 120 13.76 0.02 -23.89
C ASN A 120 13.78 -1.28 -24.71
N VAL A 121 12.94 -2.26 -24.36
CA VAL A 121 12.73 -3.45 -25.20
C VAL A 121 12.11 -3.03 -26.54
N PRO A 122 12.56 -3.58 -27.68
CA PRO A 122 12.03 -3.21 -29.00
C PRO A 122 10.51 -3.40 -29.09
N ASN A 123 9.80 -2.38 -29.59
CA ASN A 123 8.34 -2.41 -29.77
C ASN A 123 7.89 -3.26 -30.98
N GLU A 124 8.80 -3.62 -31.88
CA GLU A 124 8.47 -4.45 -33.04
C GLU A 124 8.11 -5.87 -32.55
N ALA A 125 6.90 -6.34 -32.84
CA ALA A 125 6.34 -7.56 -32.26
C ALA A 125 7.25 -8.81 -32.41
N GLU A 126 8.02 -8.92 -33.50
CA GLU A 126 8.98 -10.01 -33.68
C GLU A 126 10.22 -9.87 -32.78
N LYS A 127 10.78 -8.66 -32.67
CA LYS A 127 11.98 -8.41 -31.87
C LYS A 127 11.69 -8.41 -30.38
N MET A 128 10.52 -7.93 -29.96
CA MET A 128 10.05 -8.03 -28.58
C MET A 128 10.04 -9.47 -28.09
N ARG A 129 9.75 -10.43 -28.97
CA ARG A 129 9.69 -11.85 -28.63
C ARG A 129 11.05 -12.56 -28.63
N LEU A 130 12.16 -11.85 -28.80
CA LEU A 130 13.51 -12.42 -28.82
C LEU A 130 14.35 -11.77 -27.70
N ALA A 131 14.46 -12.43 -26.55
CA ALA A 131 15.26 -11.96 -25.42
C ALA A 131 16.72 -11.68 -25.81
N SER A 132 17.24 -12.43 -26.78
CA SER A 132 18.60 -12.27 -27.33
C SER A 132 18.87 -10.92 -27.99
N VAL A 133 17.84 -10.15 -28.38
CA VAL A 133 18.00 -8.80 -28.95
C VAL A 133 17.67 -7.68 -27.97
N TRP A 134 17.32 -8.03 -26.73
CA TRP A 134 17.03 -7.04 -25.69
C TRP A 134 18.33 -6.39 -25.19
N PRO A 135 18.27 -5.14 -24.72
CA PRO A 135 19.37 -4.54 -24.00
C PRO A 135 19.66 -5.33 -22.70
N PRO A 136 20.88 -5.22 -22.15
CA PRO A 136 21.21 -5.86 -20.88
C PRO A 136 20.24 -5.40 -19.78
N ALA A 137 19.98 -6.29 -18.82
CA ALA A 137 19.21 -5.92 -17.64
C ALA A 137 20.06 -5.01 -16.74
N GLU A 138 19.52 -3.86 -16.38
CA GLU A 138 20.24 -2.82 -15.63
C GLU A 138 19.68 -2.62 -14.21
N ILE A 139 18.47 -3.11 -13.95
CA ILE A 139 17.73 -2.81 -12.73
C ILE A 139 17.36 -4.10 -12.00
N ASN A 140 17.61 -4.16 -10.69
CA ASN A 140 17.07 -5.21 -9.83
C ASN A 140 15.62 -4.84 -9.48
N GLY A 141 14.68 -5.70 -9.85
CA GLY A 141 13.26 -5.42 -9.68
C GLY A 141 12.51 -6.46 -8.89
N LEU A 142 11.31 -6.07 -8.46
CA LEU A 142 10.27 -6.96 -7.97
C LEU A 142 9.09 -6.93 -8.94
N VAL A 143 8.66 -8.10 -9.40
CA VAL A 143 7.40 -8.23 -10.14
C VAL A 143 6.35 -8.80 -9.20
N SER A 144 5.20 -8.14 -9.11
CA SER A 144 4.05 -8.62 -8.33
C SER A 144 2.86 -8.86 -9.24
N LEU A 145 2.27 -10.05 -9.14
CA LEU A 145 1.02 -10.40 -9.79
C LEU A 145 -0.08 -10.40 -8.73
N VAL A 146 -1.10 -9.57 -8.94
CA VAL A 146 -2.19 -9.37 -8.00
C VAL A 146 -3.50 -9.77 -8.66
N LEU A 147 -4.17 -10.76 -8.09
CA LEU A 147 -5.38 -11.36 -8.65
C LEU A 147 -6.63 -10.77 -7.98
N ASN A 148 -7.61 -10.39 -8.78
CA ASN A 148 -8.95 -10.02 -8.36
C ASN A 148 -9.93 -11.05 -8.94
N SER A 149 -10.29 -12.05 -8.14
CA SER A 149 -11.19 -13.13 -8.56
C SER A 149 -12.62 -12.63 -8.78
N VAL A 150 -13.04 -11.58 -8.07
CA VAL A 150 -14.36 -10.97 -8.22
C VAL A 150 -14.55 -10.39 -9.62
N ARG A 151 -13.54 -9.68 -10.14
CA ARG A 151 -13.57 -9.06 -11.47
C ARG A 151 -12.98 -9.95 -12.58
N GLY A 152 -12.36 -11.07 -12.21
CA GLY A 152 -11.62 -11.91 -13.15
C GLY A 152 -10.44 -11.17 -13.79
N THR A 153 -9.83 -10.21 -13.09
CA THR A 153 -8.67 -9.44 -13.58
C THR A 153 -7.39 -9.83 -12.83
N ALA A 154 -6.26 -9.73 -13.52
CA ALA A 154 -4.94 -9.89 -12.92
C ALA A 154 -4.13 -8.64 -13.24
N MET A 155 -3.59 -8.01 -12.20
CA MET A 155 -2.81 -6.78 -12.32
C MET A 155 -1.35 -7.08 -12.05
N LEU A 156 -0.48 -6.53 -12.89
CA LEU A 156 0.96 -6.63 -12.79
C LEU A 156 1.54 -5.32 -12.28
N TYR A 157 2.49 -5.44 -11.37
CA TYR A 157 3.28 -4.33 -10.83
C TYR A 157 4.75 -4.67 -11.00
N LEU A 158 5.53 -3.72 -11.49
CA LEU A 158 6.98 -3.85 -11.59
C LEU A 158 7.64 -2.71 -10.81
N TYR A 159 8.47 -3.05 -9.85
CA TYR A 159 9.08 -2.13 -8.90
C TYR A 159 10.60 -2.19 -9.01
N ASP A 160 11.24 -1.03 -9.06
CA ASP A 160 12.70 -0.88 -8.93
C ASP A 160 13.07 -0.99 -7.45
N GLN A 161 13.79 -2.05 -7.11
CA GLN A 161 14.17 -2.30 -5.73
C GLN A 161 15.23 -1.30 -5.23
N ASP A 162 16.13 -0.86 -6.10
CA ASP A 162 17.27 -0.02 -5.74
C ASP A 162 16.85 1.46 -5.65
N ALA A 163 16.01 1.92 -6.58
CA ALA A 163 15.46 3.29 -6.57
C ALA A 163 14.24 3.47 -5.66
N GLU A 164 13.74 2.38 -5.08
CA GLU A 164 12.49 2.32 -4.31
C GLU A 164 11.25 2.90 -5.06
N CYS A 165 11.19 2.80 -6.39
CA CYS A 165 10.13 3.42 -7.22
C CYS A 165 9.38 2.41 -8.12
N MET A 166 8.19 2.78 -8.58
CA MET A 166 7.41 1.97 -9.52
C MET A 166 7.92 2.17 -10.95
N ILE A 167 8.25 1.07 -11.64
CA ILE A 167 8.58 1.08 -13.08
C ILE A 167 7.30 0.95 -13.89
N VAL A 168 6.46 -0.02 -13.54
CA VAL A 168 5.16 -0.26 -14.19
C VAL A 168 4.08 -0.30 -13.12
N GLU A 169 3.19 0.68 -13.15
CA GLU A 169 2.05 0.76 -12.24
C GLU A 169 0.82 0.10 -12.87
N LYS A 170 0.37 -1.02 -12.28
CA LYS A 170 -0.99 -1.56 -12.46
C LYS A 170 -1.36 -1.83 -13.93
N GLN A 171 -0.62 -2.72 -14.59
CA GLN A 171 -0.96 -3.18 -15.94
C GLN A 171 -1.79 -4.47 -15.93
N ASP A 172 -2.69 -4.67 -16.89
CA ASP A 172 -3.40 -5.96 -17.02
C ASP A 172 -2.40 -7.05 -17.42
N ALA A 173 -2.25 -8.09 -16.61
CA ALA A 173 -1.32 -9.19 -16.87
C ALA A 173 -1.61 -9.95 -18.18
N ALA A 174 -2.79 -9.76 -18.80
CA ALA A 174 -3.11 -10.28 -20.12
C ALA A 174 -2.22 -9.69 -21.23
N ILE A 175 -1.64 -8.49 -21.06
CA ILE A 175 -0.78 -7.86 -22.08
C ILE A 175 0.63 -8.45 -22.11
N LEU A 176 1.00 -9.27 -21.13
CA LEU A 176 2.34 -9.86 -21.04
C LEU A 176 2.66 -10.73 -22.26
N VAL A 177 3.80 -10.44 -22.88
CA VAL A 177 4.31 -11.18 -24.03
C VAL A 177 5.50 -12.04 -23.60
N PRO A 178 5.37 -13.37 -23.54
CA PRO A 178 6.52 -14.24 -23.28
C PRO A 178 7.46 -14.25 -24.50
N THR A 179 8.76 -14.33 -24.25
CA THR A 179 9.76 -14.47 -25.34
C THR A 179 9.77 -15.90 -25.91
N LYS A 180 10.16 -16.05 -27.18
CA LYS A 180 10.23 -17.33 -27.89
C LYS A 180 11.51 -18.11 -27.58
N ASP A 181 12.61 -17.41 -27.32
CA ASP A 181 13.96 -17.97 -27.13
C ASP A 181 14.31 -18.20 -25.64
N SER A 182 13.44 -17.80 -24.72
CA SER A 182 13.63 -18.02 -23.29
C SER A 182 12.32 -18.16 -22.53
N MET A 183 12.28 -19.11 -21.59
CA MET A 183 11.15 -19.30 -20.67
C MET A 183 11.20 -18.37 -19.46
N ARG A 184 12.23 -17.53 -19.34
CA ARG A 184 12.43 -16.64 -18.18
C ARG A 184 12.08 -15.18 -18.44
N TYR A 185 11.86 -14.79 -19.70
CA TYR A 185 11.76 -13.39 -20.10
C TYR A 185 10.34 -13.07 -20.55
N PHE A 186 9.84 -11.91 -20.10
CA PHE A 186 8.51 -11.41 -20.39
C PHE A 186 8.59 -9.92 -20.71
N ALA A 187 7.85 -9.49 -21.72
CA ALA A 187 7.75 -8.09 -22.11
C ALA A 187 6.36 -7.52 -21.79
N ILE A 188 6.34 -6.25 -21.39
CA ILE A 188 5.18 -5.42 -21.15
C ILE A 188 5.19 -4.35 -22.24
N PRO A 189 4.28 -4.44 -23.23
CA PRO A 189 4.22 -3.46 -24.31
C PRO A 189 3.69 -2.12 -23.80
N GLU A 190 4.41 -1.02 -24.11
CA GLU A 190 3.98 0.35 -23.82
C GLU A 190 4.18 1.25 -25.05
N GLU A 191 3.44 2.37 -25.11
CA GLU A 191 3.44 3.28 -26.25
C GLU A 191 4.82 3.93 -26.49
N GLU A 192 5.51 4.30 -25.42
CA GLU A 192 6.80 5.02 -25.47
C GLU A 192 8.02 4.09 -25.39
N GLY A 193 7.81 2.76 -25.35
CA GLY A 193 8.88 1.76 -25.29
C GLY A 193 8.53 0.64 -24.34
N SER A 194 8.74 -0.60 -24.75
CA SER A 194 8.37 -1.76 -23.94
C SER A 194 9.35 -1.97 -22.79
N VAL A 195 8.84 -2.51 -21.68
CA VAL A 195 9.67 -2.91 -20.54
C VAL A 195 9.75 -4.43 -20.50
N GLY A 196 10.96 -4.98 -20.36
CA GLY A 196 11.20 -6.40 -20.20
C GLY A 196 11.60 -6.74 -18.78
N PHE A 197 11.28 -7.94 -18.32
CA PHE A 197 11.87 -8.48 -17.11
C PHE A 197 12.20 -9.96 -17.27
N ALA A 198 13.19 -10.41 -16.49
CA ALA A 198 13.64 -11.79 -16.48
C ALA A 198 13.80 -12.34 -15.07
N PHE A 199 13.33 -13.57 -14.86
CA PHE A 199 13.53 -14.27 -13.59
C PHE A 199 14.97 -14.79 -13.45
N TYR A 200 15.52 -14.72 -12.24
CA TYR A 200 16.84 -15.26 -11.95
C TYR A 200 16.87 -16.79 -12.09
N SER A 201 15.81 -17.47 -11.65
CA SER A 201 15.67 -18.93 -11.70
C SER A 201 14.62 -19.37 -12.73
N ARG A 202 14.71 -20.62 -13.20
CA ARG A 202 13.66 -21.20 -14.07
C ARG A 202 12.44 -21.60 -13.26
N GLU A 203 12.67 -21.97 -12.02
CA GLU A 203 11.69 -22.37 -11.02
C GLU A 203 10.72 -21.22 -10.72
N ASP A 204 11.23 -20.02 -10.45
CA ASP A 204 10.40 -18.83 -10.21
C ASP A 204 9.60 -18.45 -11.45
N SER A 205 10.23 -18.52 -12.63
CA SER A 205 9.53 -18.26 -13.89
C SER A 205 8.40 -19.25 -14.14
N ALA A 206 8.63 -20.54 -13.87
CA ALA A 206 7.62 -21.58 -13.99
C ALA A 206 6.47 -21.36 -12.99
N ALA A 207 6.78 -20.97 -11.74
CA ALA A 207 5.79 -20.65 -10.73
C ALA A 207 4.94 -19.43 -11.11
N PHE A 208 5.57 -18.37 -11.63
CA PHE A 208 4.90 -17.19 -12.16
C PHE A 208 3.98 -17.55 -13.32
N GLN A 209 4.48 -18.29 -14.31
CA GLN A 209 3.71 -18.68 -15.49
C GLN A 209 2.55 -19.61 -15.13
N LYS A 210 2.74 -20.51 -14.16
CA LYS A 210 1.65 -21.33 -13.62
C LYS A 210 0.57 -20.45 -13.01
N CYS A 211 0.93 -19.49 -12.15
CA CYS A 211 -0.02 -18.56 -11.52
C CYS A 211 -0.82 -17.77 -12.58
N LEU A 212 -0.13 -17.26 -13.60
CA LEU A 212 -0.75 -16.51 -14.70
C LEU A 212 -1.70 -17.40 -15.52
N ASN A 213 -1.32 -18.65 -15.81
CA ASN A 213 -2.14 -19.57 -16.58
C ASN A 213 -3.36 -20.07 -15.80
N ASP A 214 -3.20 -20.39 -14.52
CA ASP A 214 -4.28 -20.78 -13.62
C ASP A 214 -5.35 -19.66 -13.61
N TRP A 215 -4.93 -18.40 -13.49
CA TRP A 215 -5.84 -17.25 -13.58
C TRP A 215 -6.52 -17.12 -14.95
N LYS A 216 -5.79 -17.27 -16.05
CA LYS A 216 -6.39 -17.20 -17.41
C LYS A 216 -7.48 -18.25 -17.58
N GLN A 217 -7.24 -19.47 -17.10
CA GLN A 217 -8.21 -20.55 -17.13
C GLN A 217 -9.44 -20.20 -16.27
N GLU A 218 -9.27 -19.74 -15.04
CA GLU A 218 -10.38 -19.33 -14.17
C GLU A 218 -11.22 -18.20 -14.80
N ARG A 219 -10.58 -17.24 -15.46
CA ARG A 219 -11.25 -16.17 -16.20
C ARG A 219 -12.07 -16.71 -17.37
N GLU A 220 -11.52 -17.63 -18.16
CA GLU A 220 -12.26 -18.26 -19.26
C GLU A 220 -13.48 -19.05 -18.75
N GLU A 221 -13.33 -19.79 -17.66
CA GLU A 221 -14.44 -20.51 -17.02
C GLU A 221 -15.54 -19.56 -16.51
N MET A 222 -15.16 -18.39 -15.95
CA MET A 222 -16.13 -17.36 -15.55
C MET A 222 -16.87 -16.76 -16.75
N VAL A 223 -16.17 -16.42 -17.83
CA VAL A 223 -16.77 -15.91 -19.07
C VAL A 223 -17.77 -16.92 -19.65
N GLN A 224 -17.42 -18.21 -19.65
CA GLN A 224 -18.32 -19.28 -20.11
C GLN A 224 -19.56 -19.42 -19.23
N LYS A 225 -19.42 -19.33 -17.90
CA LYS A 225 -20.54 -19.43 -16.95
C LYS A 225 -21.54 -18.27 -17.06
N VAL A 226 -21.05 -17.06 -17.38
CA VAL A 226 -21.88 -15.84 -17.47
C VAL A 226 -22.54 -15.70 -18.85
N GLY A 227 -22.18 -16.53 -19.84
CA GLY A 227 -22.89 -16.61 -21.12
C GLY A 227 -22.57 -15.47 -22.11
N GLY A 228 -21.39 -14.84 -22.02
CA GLY A 228 -21.01 -13.73 -22.89
C GLY A 228 -19.80 -12.93 -22.36
N SER A 229 -19.42 -11.85 -23.05
CA SER A 229 -18.32 -10.98 -22.62
C SER A 229 -18.58 -10.39 -21.24
N LEU A 230 -17.56 -10.40 -20.38
CA LEU A 230 -17.58 -9.67 -19.10
C LEU A 230 -17.98 -8.21 -19.33
N PRO A 231 -18.74 -7.59 -18.42
CA PRO A 231 -19.28 -6.24 -18.61
C PRO A 231 -18.15 -5.24 -18.90
N SER A 232 -18.23 -4.61 -20.07
CA SER A 232 -17.40 -3.45 -20.40
C SER A 232 -17.94 -2.21 -19.67
N ARG A 233 -17.00 -1.46 -19.08
CA ARG A 233 -17.15 -0.20 -18.33
C ARG A 233 -18.43 0.62 -18.65
N PRO A 234 -19.35 0.87 -17.69
CA PRO A 234 -20.52 1.70 -17.92
C PRO A 234 -20.16 3.20 -17.99
N SER A 235 -20.90 3.94 -18.82
CA SER A 235 -20.86 5.41 -18.93
C SER A 235 -21.90 6.01 -17.98
N THR A 236 -21.47 6.79 -16.99
CA THR A 236 -22.30 7.29 -15.89
C THR A 236 -22.84 8.71 -16.14
N ALA A 237 -24.18 8.84 -16.23
CA ALA A 237 -24.91 10.10 -16.02
C ALA A 237 -26.33 9.81 -15.49
N GLY A 238 -26.54 9.91 -14.19
CA GLY A 238 -27.85 9.70 -13.54
C GLY A 238 -27.94 10.34 -12.16
N LYS A 239 -29.11 10.86 -11.78
CA LYS A 239 -29.37 11.70 -10.59
C LYS A 239 -29.60 10.88 -9.32
N ASP A 240 -29.20 11.48 -8.20
CA ASP A 240 -29.00 10.92 -6.86
C ASP A 240 -30.29 11.02 -5.99
N ASP A 241 -30.92 9.89 -5.66
CA ASP A 241 -32.07 9.77 -4.75
C ASP A 241 -31.61 9.19 -3.39
N GLY A 242 -32.18 9.67 -2.27
CA GLY A 242 -31.73 9.44 -0.89
C GLY A 242 -31.65 7.99 -0.36
N ILE A 243 -31.84 6.98 -1.21
CA ILE A 243 -31.51 5.57 -0.93
C ILE A 243 -29.98 5.39 -0.84
N ASN A 244 -29.21 6.20 -1.57
CA ASN A 244 -27.75 6.11 -1.64
C ASN A 244 -27.05 6.36 -0.29
N GLY A 245 -27.65 7.16 0.61
CA GLY A 245 -27.07 7.46 1.91
C GLY A 245 -27.03 6.27 2.90
N ARG A 246 -28.03 5.39 2.87
CA ARG A 246 -28.05 4.20 3.75
C ARG A 246 -27.05 3.14 3.30
N SER A 247 -26.97 2.90 1.99
CA SER A 247 -26.02 1.96 1.41
C SER A 247 -24.57 2.39 1.69
N ALA A 248 -24.23 3.66 1.42
CA ALA A 248 -22.88 4.19 1.64
C ALA A 248 -22.42 4.10 3.11
N ARG A 249 -23.33 4.28 4.07
CA ARG A 249 -23.02 4.17 5.51
C ARG A 249 -22.75 2.73 5.92
N MET A 250 -23.55 1.78 5.43
CA MET A 250 -23.34 0.36 5.71
C MET A 250 -22.05 -0.15 5.08
N HIS A 251 -21.76 0.28 3.85
CA HIS A 251 -20.48 0.03 3.20
C HIS A 251 -19.31 0.51 4.08
N LEU A 252 -19.36 1.75 4.55
CA LEU A 252 -18.32 2.31 5.43
C LEU A 252 -18.15 1.50 6.74
N PHE A 253 -19.26 1.08 7.34
CA PHE A 253 -19.24 0.21 8.53
C PHE A 253 -18.55 -1.12 8.25
N GLU A 254 -18.85 -1.74 7.11
CA GLU A 254 -18.27 -3.02 6.72
C GLU A 254 -16.77 -2.88 6.42
N THR A 255 -16.36 -1.83 5.73
CA THR A 255 -14.94 -1.50 5.50
C THR A 255 -14.19 -1.30 6.82
N LEU A 256 -14.76 -0.51 7.75
CA LEU A 256 -14.18 -0.29 9.07
C LEU A 256 -14.08 -1.58 9.89
N SER A 257 -15.17 -2.36 9.94
CA SER A 257 -15.23 -3.64 10.65
C SER A 257 -14.20 -4.61 10.09
N SER A 258 -14.11 -4.73 8.77
CA SER A 258 -13.15 -5.61 8.08
C SER A 258 -11.71 -5.22 8.43
N LEU A 259 -11.36 -3.95 8.33
CA LEU A 259 -10.03 -3.45 8.65
C LEU A 259 -9.62 -3.78 10.10
N VAL A 260 -10.45 -3.40 11.08
CA VAL A 260 -10.13 -3.59 12.50
C VAL A 260 -10.10 -5.07 12.89
N CYS A 261 -11.05 -5.87 12.40
CA CYS A 261 -11.08 -7.30 12.68
C CYS A 261 -9.85 -8.01 12.08
N ARG A 262 -9.45 -7.67 10.85
CA ARG A 262 -8.27 -8.29 10.22
C ARG A 262 -6.96 -7.94 10.93
N ILE A 263 -6.83 -6.70 11.44
CA ILE A 263 -5.68 -6.33 12.27
C ILE A 263 -5.68 -7.14 13.57
N ALA A 264 -6.83 -7.24 14.24
CA ALA A 264 -6.96 -8.02 15.48
C ALA A 264 -6.69 -9.52 15.27
N GLU A 265 -7.24 -10.12 14.21
CA GLU A 265 -6.99 -11.52 13.85
C GLU A 265 -5.50 -11.79 13.54
N ALA A 266 -4.77 -10.80 13.02
CA ALA A 266 -3.36 -10.95 12.71
C ALA A 266 -2.45 -10.78 13.94
N LEU A 267 -2.85 -9.97 14.92
CA LEU A 267 -1.96 -9.54 16.01
C LEU A 267 -2.32 -10.10 17.37
N GLU A 268 -3.59 -10.44 17.61
CA GLU A 268 -4.11 -10.77 18.93
C GLU A 268 -4.37 -12.26 19.10
N PRO A 269 -4.44 -12.75 20.35
CA PRO A 269 -5.01 -14.06 20.63
C PRO A 269 -6.42 -14.18 20.05
N ARG A 270 -6.79 -15.40 19.64
CA ARG A 270 -8.09 -15.70 19.02
C ARG A 270 -9.29 -15.19 19.83
N GLU A 271 -9.22 -15.27 21.15
CA GLU A 271 -10.29 -14.79 22.04
C GLU A 271 -10.51 -13.28 21.90
N THR A 272 -9.44 -12.48 21.97
CA THR A 272 -9.49 -11.03 21.79
C THR A 272 -9.98 -10.66 20.39
N ALA A 273 -9.45 -11.30 19.34
CA ALA A 273 -9.91 -11.06 17.97
C ALA A 273 -11.41 -11.36 17.79
N LEU A 274 -11.89 -12.46 18.40
CA LEU A 274 -13.31 -12.82 18.38
C LEU A 274 -14.17 -11.82 19.17
N GLN A 275 -13.67 -11.29 20.30
CA GLN A 275 -14.35 -10.23 21.05
C GLN A 275 -14.52 -8.96 20.21
N VAL A 276 -13.48 -8.55 19.47
CA VAL A 276 -13.55 -7.40 18.55
C VAL A 276 -14.62 -7.64 17.48
N LYS A 277 -14.59 -8.80 16.83
CA LYS A 277 -15.58 -9.18 15.83
C LYS A 277 -17.01 -9.20 16.38
N ASN A 278 -17.21 -9.82 17.53
CA ASN A 278 -18.52 -9.88 18.20
C ASN A 278 -19.05 -8.48 18.54
N SER A 279 -18.15 -7.53 18.85
CA SER A 279 -18.52 -6.14 19.11
C SER A 279 -19.09 -5.48 17.86
N PHE A 280 -18.46 -5.64 16.69
CA PHE A 280 -19.03 -5.17 15.42
C PHE A 280 -20.33 -5.88 15.05
N ASP A 281 -20.39 -7.21 15.20
CA ASP A 281 -21.60 -7.99 14.91
C ASP A 281 -22.80 -7.54 15.76
N PHE A 282 -22.57 -7.14 17.01
CA PHE A 282 -23.60 -6.58 17.87
C PHE A 282 -24.21 -5.30 17.28
N TYR A 283 -23.37 -4.35 16.82
CA TYR A 283 -23.86 -3.10 16.21
C TYR A 283 -24.56 -3.32 14.87
N LYS A 284 -24.09 -4.30 14.09
CA LYS A 284 -24.72 -4.71 12.82
C LYS A 284 -26.12 -5.31 13.07
N LYS A 285 -26.24 -6.28 13.97
CA LYS A 285 -27.50 -7.01 14.24
C LYS A 285 -28.59 -6.14 14.86
N ASN A 286 -28.22 -5.16 15.68
CA ASN A 286 -29.18 -4.26 16.33
C ASN A 286 -29.61 -3.07 15.46
N GLY A 287 -29.25 -3.02 14.16
CA GLY A 287 -29.53 -1.88 13.28
C GLY A 287 -28.86 -0.57 13.71
N THR A 288 -27.92 -0.64 14.66
CA THR A 288 -27.25 0.53 15.21
C THR A 288 -26.22 1.08 14.23
N ALA A 289 -25.61 0.23 13.40
CA ALA A 289 -24.72 0.63 12.33
C ALA A 289 -25.35 1.62 11.32
N GLU A 290 -26.66 1.49 11.07
CA GLU A 290 -27.39 2.35 10.12
C GLU A 290 -27.74 3.73 10.71
N THR A 291 -27.83 3.83 12.02
CA THR A 291 -28.42 4.99 12.70
C THR A 291 -27.40 5.79 13.53
N MET A 292 -26.48 5.11 14.20
CA MET A 292 -25.53 5.70 15.16
C MET A 292 -24.22 6.15 14.50
N ASP A 293 -23.74 7.33 14.88
CA ASP A 293 -22.50 7.90 14.35
C ASP A 293 -21.32 6.92 14.46
N MET A 294 -20.55 6.78 13.38
CA MET A 294 -19.46 5.79 13.31
C MET A 294 -18.38 6.06 14.35
N GLY A 295 -18.14 7.33 14.69
CA GLY A 295 -17.19 7.70 15.73
C GLY A 295 -17.63 7.22 17.11
N MET A 296 -18.93 7.27 17.42
CA MET A 296 -19.47 6.75 18.67
C MET A 296 -19.40 5.21 18.73
N ILE A 297 -19.70 4.52 17.62
CA ILE A 297 -19.56 3.06 17.54
C ILE A 297 -18.09 2.68 17.79
N MET A 298 -17.16 3.31 17.07
CA MET A 298 -15.74 3.03 17.22
C MET A 298 -15.24 3.33 18.63
N GLN A 299 -15.69 4.43 19.24
CA GLN A 299 -15.34 4.76 20.63
C GLN A 299 -15.80 3.68 21.61
N ALA A 300 -17.00 3.14 21.44
CA ALA A 300 -17.51 2.07 22.28
C ALA A 300 -16.72 0.76 22.10
N ILE A 301 -16.36 0.42 20.86
CA ILE A 301 -15.51 -0.74 20.55
C ILE A 301 -14.12 -0.58 21.19
N LEU A 302 -13.49 0.58 21.05
CA LEU A 302 -12.19 0.86 21.68
C LEU A 302 -12.27 0.78 23.21
N LYS A 303 -13.36 1.26 23.81
CA LYS A 303 -13.59 1.20 25.26
C LYS A 303 -13.77 -0.25 25.76
N ASN A 304 -14.36 -1.12 24.95
CA ASN A 304 -14.49 -2.54 25.26
C ASN A 304 -13.19 -3.33 25.09
N GLY A 305 -12.15 -2.69 24.54
CA GLY A 305 -10.83 -3.27 24.32
C GLY A 305 -10.72 -3.96 22.97
N VAL A 306 -9.70 -3.60 22.20
CA VAL A 306 -9.34 -4.24 20.92
C VAL A 306 -8.08 -5.11 21.00
N GLY A 307 -7.51 -5.22 22.20
CA GLY A 307 -6.19 -5.80 22.42
C GLY A 307 -5.06 -4.77 22.24
N PRO A 308 -3.95 -4.91 22.99
CA PRO A 308 -2.89 -3.92 23.05
C PRO A 308 -2.09 -3.79 21.74
N ARG A 309 -1.95 -4.86 20.96
CA ARG A 309 -1.18 -4.87 19.70
C ARG A 309 -2.01 -4.23 18.59
N THR A 310 -3.30 -4.53 18.52
CA THR A 310 -4.26 -3.84 17.65
C THR A 310 -4.34 -2.38 18.00
N GLU A 311 -4.49 -2.04 19.29
CA GLU A 311 -4.51 -0.66 19.76
C GLU A 311 -3.27 0.10 19.27
N SER A 312 -2.09 -0.51 19.40
CA SER A 312 -0.81 0.08 18.97
C SER A 312 -0.78 0.45 17.50
N ILE A 313 -1.35 -0.37 16.61
CA ILE A 313 -1.48 -0.04 15.18
C ILE A 313 -2.52 1.07 14.97
N LEU A 314 -3.69 0.97 15.61
CA LEU A 314 -4.75 1.98 15.44
C LEU A 314 -4.32 3.36 15.93
N LYS A 315 -3.45 3.45 16.95
CA LYS A 315 -2.83 4.71 17.41
C LYS A 315 -1.93 5.37 16.37
N ALA A 316 -1.46 4.65 15.35
CA ALA A 316 -0.73 5.26 14.25
C ALA A 316 -1.69 5.84 13.19
N ILE A 317 -2.96 5.43 13.16
CA ILE A 317 -3.92 5.79 12.11
C ILE A 317 -4.85 6.91 12.57
N HIS A 318 -4.34 8.13 12.65
CA HIS A 318 -5.16 9.31 12.94
C HIS A 318 -4.53 10.62 12.45
N GLN A 319 -5.29 11.72 12.47
CA GLN A 319 -4.89 13.02 11.92
C GLN A 319 -3.70 13.65 12.66
N GLY A 320 -3.48 13.32 13.94
CA GLY A 320 -2.36 13.85 14.73
C GLY A 320 -1.00 13.50 14.12
N VAL A 321 -0.82 12.26 13.68
CA VAL A 321 0.41 11.78 13.00
C VAL A 321 0.70 12.63 11.75
N ILE A 322 -0.34 12.89 10.96
CA ILE A 322 -0.24 13.69 9.75
C ILE A 322 0.06 15.16 10.06
N LEU A 323 -0.56 15.73 11.09
CA LEU A 323 -0.33 17.13 11.46
C LEU A 323 1.11 17.37 11.89
N THR A 324 1.68 16.48 12.71
CA THR A 324 3.09 16.54 13.12
C THR A 324 4.02 16.47 11.91
N THR A 325 3.72 15.57 10.97
CA THR A 325 4.53 15.38 9.75
C THR A 325 4.40 16.56 8.79
N ALA A 326 3.19 17.07 8.58
CA ALA A 326 2.95 18.22 7.72
C ALA A 326 3.61 19.49 8.30
N PHE A 327 3.64 19.63 9.62
CA PHE A 327 4.38 20.71 10.27
C PHE A 327 5.87 20.64 9.95
N GLU A 328 6.47 19.44 10.04
CA GLU A 328 7.88 19.20 9.70
C GLU A 328 8.20 19.61 8.26
N ILE A 329 7.39 19.18 7.30
CA ILE A 329 7.53 19.54 5.87
C ILE A 329 7.38 21.04 5.68
N LYS A 330 6.35 21.65 6.27
CA LYS A 330 6.10 23.08 6.14
C LYS A 330 7.21 23.94 6.75
N HIS A 331 7.82 23.46 7.82
CA HIS A 331 8.88 24.19 8.49
C HIS A 331 10.24 24.03 7.78
N LYS A 332 10.57 22.81 7.34
CA LYS A 332 11.90 22.49 6.78
C LYS A 332 11.99 22.61 5.27
N VAL A 333 10.89 22.39 4.54
CA VAL A 333 10.88 22.28 3.08
C VAL A 333 10.10 23.44 2.44
N THR A 334 8.82 23.59 2.79
CA THR A 334 7.92 24.53 2.10
C THR A 334 7.73 25.84 2.86
N LYS A 335 8.74 26.28 3.64
CA LYS A 335 8.66 27.48 4.49
C LYS A 335 8.22 28.74 3.74
N SER A 336 8.62 28.88 2.48
CA SER A 336 8.27 30.02 1.61
C SER A 336 7.20 29.69 0.57
N ILE A 337 6.64 28.48 0.58
CA ILE A 337 5.69 28.02 -0.44
C ILE A 337 4.38 27.62 0.23
N LEU A 338 3.31 28.32 -0.12
CA LEU A 338 1.99 28.01 0.41
C LEU A 338 1.39 26.82 -0.33
N THR A 339 1.03 25.79 0.43
CA THR A 339 0.44 24.55 -0.07
C THR A 339 -0.88 24.25 0.64
N LYS A 340 -1.75 23.51 -0.03
CA LYS A 340 -3.02 23.01 0.51
C LYS A 340 -3.14 21.51 0.25
N ASP A 341 -3.94 20.86 1.09
CA ASP A 341 -4.21 19.43 0.95
C ASP A 341 -4.99 19.13 -0.33
N VAL A 342 -4.60 18.07 -1.04
CA VAL A 342 -5.43 17.48 -2.10
C VAL A 342 -6.60 16.75 -1.42
N ARG A 343 -7.85 17.14 -1.72
CA ARG A 343 -9.06 16.61 -1.06
C ARG A 343 -9.70 15.39 -1.73
N THR A 344 -9.04 14.83 -2.75
CA THR A 344 -9.48 13.59 -3.39
C THR A 344 -9.19 12.37 -2.49
N LYS A 345 -9.71 11.19 -2.86
CA LYS A 345 -9.40 9.94 -2.14
C LYS A 345 -7.90 9.64 -2.12
N ASP A 346 -7.19 9.97 -3.20
CA ASP A 346 -5.72 9.79 -3.29
C ASP A 346 -4.91 10.82 -2.49
N GLY A 347 -5.58 11.85 -1.96
CA GLY A 347 -4.93 12.92 -1.21
C GLY A 347 -4.32 12.47 0.11
N TRP A 348 -4.88 11.44 0.74
CA TRP A 348 -4.31 10.81 1.93
C TRP A 348 -4.62 9.33 1.90
N ARG A 349 -3.57 8.50 1.91
CA ARG A 349 -3.63 7.04 1.93
C ARG A 349 -2.84 6.52 3.13
N VAL A 350 -3.31 5.43 3.73
CA VAL A 350 -2.61 4.72 4.81
C VAL A 350 -2.37 3.30 4.34
N HIS A 351 -1.18 2.78 4.59
CA HIS A 351 -0.81 1.41 4.31
C HIS A 351 -0.24 0.78 5.57
N VAL A 352 -0.82 -0.34 5.99
CA VAL A 352 -0.40 -1.11 7.15
C VAL A 352 0.19 -2.41 6.66
N HIS A 353 1.48 -2.61 6.87
CA HIS A 353 2.18 -3.86 6.57
C HIS A 353 2.49 -4.58 7.88
N LEU A 354 1.87 -5.74 8.10
CA LEU A 354 2.10 -6.60 9.27
C LEU A 354 3.01 -7.76 8.88
N ALA A 355 4.14 -7.89 9.55
CA ALA A 355 5.13 -8.93 9.34
C ALA A 355 5.51 -9.61 10.67
N PRO A 356 6.16 -10.79 10.64
CA PRO A 356 6.53 -11.51 11.87
C PRO A 356 7.55 -10.75 12.72
N ASN A 357 8.38 -9.93 12.09
CA ASN A 357 9.42 -9.12 12.73
C ASN A 357 8.94 -7.74 13.20
N GLY A 358 7.70 -7.33 12.88
CA GLY A 358 7.23 -5.99 13.19
C GLY A 358 6.05 -5.54 12.37
N ALA A 359 5.74 -4.25 12.47
CA ALA A 359 4.76 -3.62 11.60
C ALA A 359 5.33 -2.32 11.02
N VAL A 360 4.87 -1.99 9.82
CA VAL A 360 5.14 -0.69 9.21
C VAL A 360 3.81 -0.01 8.93
N VAL A 361 3.60 1.16 9.51
CA VAL A 361 2.45 2.01 9.19
C VAL A 361 2.95 3.17 8.34
N THR A 362 2.49 3.22 7.10
CA THR A 362 2.90 4.21 6.12
C THR A 362 1.75 5.14 5.79
N HIS A 363 1.97 6.44 5.98
CA HIS A 363 1.06 7.50 5.54
C HIS A 363 1.61 8.14 4.29
N THR A 364 0.80 8.20 3.24
CA THR A 364 1.11 8.90 2.00
C THR A 364 0.14 10.07 1.87
N ARG A 365 0.65 11.27 1.61
CA ARG A 365 -0.17 12.47 1.47
C ARG A 365 0.27 13.31 0.29
N ARG A 366 -0.72 13.88 -0.42
CA ARG A 366 -0.51 14.82 -1.51
C ARG A 366 -0.90 16.24 -1.10
N GLU A 367 -0.03 17.18 -1.44
CA GLU A 367 -0.25 18.60 -1.28
C GLU A 367 -0.06 19.30 -2.63
N MET A 368 -0.76 20.41 -2.83
CA MET A 368 -0.70 21.20 -4.06
C MET A 368 -0.49 22.67 -3.74
N SER A 369 0.11 23.42 -4.67
CA SER A 369 0.31 24.85 -4.49
C SER A 369 -1.02 25.62 -4.35
N ILE A 370 -1.03 26.66 -3.51
CA ILE A 370 -2.14 27.61 -3.43
C ILE A 370 -2.04 28.52 -4.64
N GLY A 371 -2.68 28.11 -5.74
CA GLY A 371 -2.55 28.82 -7.03
C GLY A 371 -2.93 27.96 -8.24
N ALA A 372 -3.03 26.64 -8.07
CA ALA A 372 -3.46 25.68 -9.10
C ALA A 372 -4.80 25.99 -9.82
N ARG A 373 -5.61 26.92 -9.29
CA ARG A 373 -6.83 27.44 -9.97
C ARG A 373 -6.87 28.97 -10.01
N GLY A 374 -5.75 29.61 -9.71
CA GLY A 374 -5.58 31.05 -9.69
C GLY A 374 -5.05 31.58 -11.03
N PRO A 375 -4.79 32.90 -11.12
CA PRO A 375 -4.33 33.55 -12.35
C PRO A 375 -2.88 33.24 -12.74
N GLU A 376 -2.12 32.53 -11.89
CA GLU A 376 -0.70 32.18 -12.11
C GLU A 376 -0.52 30.66 -12.30
N PRO A 377 -0.98 30.10 -13.43
CA PRO A 377 -0.84 28.68 -13.75
C PRO A 377 0.64 28.22 -13.84
N GLU A 378 1.58 29.15 -14.03
CA GLU A 378 3.02 28.89 -14.00
C GLU A 378 3.57 28.44 -12.64
N ASN A 379 2.79 28.59 -11.57
CA ASN A 379 3.13 28.20 -10.20
C ASN A 379 2.39 26.93 -9.73
N GLU A 380 1.68 26.24 -10.63
CA GLU A 380 0.98 25.00 -10.29
C GLU A 380 1.94 23.82 -10.13
N PHE A 381 1.91 23.17 -8.96
CA PHE A 381 2.58 21.90 -8.73
C PHE A 381 1.83 21.08 -7.67
N VAL A 382 2.03 19.77 -7.70
CA VAL A 382 1.55 18.79 -6.72
C VAL A 382 2.75 17.99 -6.27
N PHE A 383 2.89 17.74 -4.98
CA PHE A 383 3.92 16.85 -4.45
C PHE A 383 3.31 15.83 -3.50
N GLU A 384 3.95 14.67 -3.44
CA GLU A 384 3.60 13.59 -2.53
C GLU A 384 4.72 13.40 -1.52
N TRP A 385 4.33 13.16 -0.27
CA TRP A 385 5.24 12.74 0.77
C TRP A 385 4.74 11.49 1.46
N ARG A 386 5.69 10.73 2.00
CA ARG A 386 5.49 9.45 2.66
C ARG A 386 6.18 9.43 4.02
N LEU A 387 5.40 9.17 5.06
CA LEU A 387 5.87 8.89 6.40
C LEU A 387 5.75 7.39 6.66
N SER A 388 6.84 6.69 6.95
CA SER A 388 6.82 5.29 7.37
C SER A 388 7.26 5.17 8.83
N MET A 389 6.42 4.55 9.64
CA MET A 389 6.63 4.29 11.07
C MET A 389 6.90 2.80 11.27
N PHE A 390 8.07 2.44 11.80
CA PHE A 390 8.53 1.06 11.98
C PHE A 390 8.40 0.66 13.44
N PHE A 391 7.64 -0.40 13.70
CA PHE A 391 7.41 -0.93 15.02
C PHE A 391 8.07 -2.29 15.17
N ASN A 392 8.59 -2.56 16.37
CA ASN A 392 9.16 -3.86 16.70
C ASN A 392 8.11 -4.99 16.66
N ALA A 393 8.54 -6.25 16.66
CA ALA A 393 7.65 -7.41 16.62
C ALA A 393 6.57 -7.41 17.72
N ALA A 394 6.91 -6.93 18.92
CA ALA A 394 6.00 -6.85 20.05
C ALA A 394 5.00 -5.67 19.96
N LEU A 395 5.20 -4.74 19.02
CA LEU A 395 4.45 -3.48 18.90
C LEU A 395 4.48 -2.66 20.19
N THR A 396 5.62 -2.68 20.88
CA THR A 396 5.85 -1.96 22.14
C THR A 396 6.77 -0.75 21.97
N GLU A 397 7.43 -0.64 20.81
CA GLU A 397 8.35 0.44 20.50
C GLU A 397 8.22 0.89 19.04
N LEU A 398 8.30 2.21 18.82
CA LEU A 398 8.50 2.84 17.52
C LEU A 398 10.00 2.95 17.24
N GLU A 399 10.56 1.96 16.55
CA GLU A 399 12.00 1.79 16.34
C GLU A 399 12.56 2.83 15.37
N ALA A 400 11.81 3.17 14.32
CA ALA A 400 12.25 4.14 13.32
C ALA A 400 11.08 4.92 12.72
N VAL A 401 11.39 6.13 12.25
CA VAL A 401 10.51 6.95 11.44
C VAL A 401 11.28 7.37 10.20
N LYS A 402 10.64 7.33 9.04
CA LYS A 402 11.24 7.70 7.76
C LYS A 402 10.29 8.61 7.03
N LEU A 403 10.68 9.87 6.84
CA LEU A 403 9.91 10.83 6.05
C LEU A 403 10.63 11.13 4.73
N ARG A 404 9.90 10.97 3.62
CA ARG A 404 10.42 11.19 2.26
C ARG A 404 9.42 11.96 1.40
N LEU A 405 9.94 12.75 0.46
CA LEU A 405 9.17 13.24 -0.69
C LEU A 405 9.25 12.15 -1.77
N THR A 406 8.12 11.71 -2.30
CA THR A 406 8.07 10.57 -3.23
C THR A 406 7.72 10.95 -4.65
N ASP A 407 7.07 12.11 -4.84
CA ASP A 407 6.63 12.56 -6.15
C ASP A 407 6.55 14.09 -6.20
N LEU A 408 6.84 14.67 -7.37
CA LEU A 408 6.70 16.09 -7.65
C LEU A 408 6.26 16.26 -9.11
N GLN A 409 5.00 16.65 -9.27
CA GLN A 409 4.35 16.88 -10.56
C GLN A 409 4.16 18.37 -10.78
N PHE A 410 4.40 18.83 -12.01
CA PHE A 410 4.23 20.22 -12.41
C PHE A 410 3.02 20.37 -13.32
N GLY A 411 2.32 21.50 -13.19
CA GLY A 411 1.27 21.88 -14.12
C GLY A 411 1.81 22.04 -15.56
N PRO A 412 0.94 21.97 -16.57
CA PRO A 412 1.34 22.07 -17.97
C PRO A 412 1.97 23.43 -18.33
N GLN A 413 1.68 24.48 -17.54
CA GLN A 413 2.15 25.84 -17.77
C GLN A 413 3.32 26.25 -16.87
N THR A 414 3.80 25.36 -16.00
CA THR A 414 4.95 25.65 -15.12
C THR A 414 6.20 25.91 -15.95
N THR A 415 6.82 27.08 -15.78
CA THR A 415 8.03 27.47 -16.53
C THR A 415 9.23 26.59 -16.15
N ALA A 416 10.18 26.41 -17.07
CA ALA A 416 11.39 25.62 -16.82
C ALA A 416 12.22 26.16 -15.65
N GLU A 417 12.31 27.49 -15.52
CA GLU A 417 12.97 28.16 -14.40
C GLU A 417 12.29 27.81 -13.05
N ASN A 418 10.96 27.84 -13.00
CA ASN A 418 10.23 27.50 -11.78
C ASN A 418 10.33 26.01 -11.45
N LYS A 419 10.29 25.12 -12.46
CA LYS A 419 10.54 23.69 -12.27
C LYS A 419 11.92 23.45 -11.65
N GLN A 420 12.96 24.11 -12.15
CA GLN A 420 14.32 24.00 -11.61
C GLN A 420 14.39 24.50 -10.15
N LYS A 421 13.78 25.66 -9.87
CA LYS A 421 13.71 26.23 -8.50
C LYS A 421 12.96 25.30 -7.53
N LEU A 422 11.83 24.74 -7.95
CA LEU A 422 11.05 23.82 -7.14
C LEU A 422 11.82 22.51 -6.93
N ASN A 423 12.44 21.94 -7.95
CA ASN A 423 13.31 20.77 -7.83
C ASN A 423 14.44 20.99 -6.81
N GLN A 424 15.09 22.16 -6.86
CA GLN A 424 16.10 22.52 -5.85
C GLN A 424 15.51 22.62 -4.44
N THR A 425 14.32 23.20 -4.30
CA THR A 425 13.63 23.36 -3.00
C THR A 425 13.22 22.01 -2.40
N PHE A 426 12.73 21.10 -3.23
CA PHE A 426 12.30 19.75 -2.84
C PHE A 426 13.46 18.74 -2.88
N PHE A 427 14.72 19.20 -2.94
CA PHE A 427 15.94 18.38 -2.95
C PHE A 427 15.93 17.26 -3.99
N ASN A 428 15.37 17.51 -5.18
CA ASN A 428 15.14 16.49 -6.22
C ASN A 428 14.40 15.23 -5.69
N GLY A 429 13.54 15.37 -4.69
CA GLY A 429 12.82 14.25 -4.06
C GLY A 429 13.61 13.51 -2.96
N GLN A 430 14.86 13.88 -2.68
CA GLN A 430 15.73 13.13 -1.75
C GLN A 430 15.72 13.65 -0.31
N LEU A 431 14.68 14.37 0.12
CA LEU A 431 14.61 14.77 1.53
C LEU A 431 14.45 13.52 2.40
N HIS A 432 15.51 13.14 3.10
CA HIS A 432 15.49 12.18 4.20
C HIS A 432 15.52 12.95 5.51
N VAL A 433 14.39 13.01 6.19
CA VAL A 433 14.38 13.41 7.60
C VAL A 433 14.49 12.14 8.41
N TYR A 434 15.65 11.97 9.06
CA TYR A 434 15.99 10.81 9.90
C TYR A 434 15.24 10.82 11.23
#